data_AF-A0A1Z8NDW7-F1
#
_entry.id   AF-A0A1Z8NDW7-F1
#
_cell.length_a   1.000
_cell.length_b   1.000
_cell.length_c   1.000
_cell.angle_alpha   90.00
_cell.angle_beta   90.00
_cell.angle_gamma   90.00
#
_symmetry.space_group_name_H-M   'P 1'
#
loop_
_entity.id
_entity.type
_entity.pdbx_description
1 polymer ?
#
loop_
_entity_poly.entity_id
_entity_poly.type
_entity_poly.pdbx_seq_one_letter_code
_entity_poly.pdbx_strand_id
1 'polypeptide(L)'
;MSFDPHSLERLKQLGRELPQPIQPPPAKAELKPERKHRVETEEDPQELFRQLMQVSPDGNVPEHLLARLKNLERDRPANTNPQLGSQSQPQGKTIKGKSSNKVDEDDSLYTAFQQLLLEEDD
;
A
#
# COMPACT_ATOMS: atom_id res chain seq x y z
N MET A 1 -57.87 11.81 33.69
CA MET A 1 -57.67 11.94 32.24
C MET A 1 -57.94 10.58 31.61
N SER A 2 -59.14 10.38 31.05
CA SER A 2 -59.54 9.11 30.41
C SER A 2 -59.17 9.12 28.93
N PHE A 3 -58.62 8.01 28.44
CA PHE A 3 -58.37 7.82 27.01
C PHE A 3 -59.68 7.45 26.30
N ASP A 4 -60.01 8.16 25.23
CA ASP A 4 -61.16 7.89 24.36
C ASP A 4 -60.97 6.52 23.65
N PRO A 5 -61.99 5.66 23.54
CA PRO A 5 -61.89 4.39 22.80
C PRO A 5 -61.26 4.51 21.40
N HIS A 6 -61.49 5.62 20.67
CA HIS A 6 -60.85 5.84 19.37
C HIS A 6 -59.33 6.09 19.46
N SER A 7 -58.86 6.67 20.57
CA SER A 7 -57.44 6.91 20.79
C SER A 7 -56.66 5.61 21.04
N LEU A 8 -57.29 4.63 21.68
CA LEU A 8 -56.71 3.29 21.86
C LEU A 8 -56.61 2.53 20.53
N GLU A 9 -57.60 2.67 19.67
CA GLU A 9 -57.59 2.05 18.34
C GLU A 9 -56.48 2.63 17.47
N ARG A 10 -56.33 3.97 17.44
CA ARG A 10 -55.25 4.65 16.73
C ARG A 10 -53.86 4.31 17.30
N LEU A 11 -53.71 4.19 18.61
CA LEU A 11 -52.44 3.78 19.24
C LEU A 11 -52.08 2.33 18.87
N LYS A 12 -53.08 1.44 18.82
CA LYS A 12 -52.91 0.05 18.36
C LYS A 12 -52.55 -0.02 16.88
N GLN A 13 -53.08 0.87 16.05
CA GLN A 13 -52.70 0.99 14.64
C GLN A 13 -51.25 1.47 14.50
N LEU A 14 -50.87 2.56 15.20
CA LEU A 14 -49.51 3.10 15.17
C LEU A 14 -48.46 2.13 15.74
N GLY A 15 -48.81 1.32 16.74
CA GLY A 15 -47.93 0.30 17.30
C GLY A 15 -47.77 -0.97 16.46
N ARG A 16 -48.48 -1.11 15.33
CA ARG A 16 -48.49 -2.34 14.50
C ARG A 16 -48.15 -2.13 13.03
N GLU A 17 -47.90 -0.89 12.59
CA GLU A 17 -47.42 -0.63 11.23
C GLU A 17 -45.90 -0.83 11.18
N LEU A 18 -45.47 -2.09 11.03
CA LEU A 18 -44.09 -2.36 10.63
C LEU A 18 -43.96 -1.99 9.15
N PRO A 19 -42.97 -1.18 8.74
CA PRO A 19 -42.76 -0.86 7.33
C PRO A 19 -42.64 -2.14 6.50
N GLN A 20 -43.06 -2.06 5.23
CA GLN A 20 -43.01 -3.22 4.35
C GLN A 20 -41.61 -3.85 4.38
N PRO A 21 -41.52 -5.19 4.54
CA PRO A 21 -40.23 -5.86 4.55
C PRO A 21 -39.54 -5.60 3.21
N ILE A 22 -38.31 -5.07 3.29
CA ILE A 22 -37.41 -5.02 2.14
C ILE A 22 -37.29 -6.42 1.56
N GLN A 23 -37.44 -6.51 0.22
CA GLN A 23 -37.31 -7.79 -0.47
C GLN A 23 -35.96 -8.42 -0.09
N PRO A 24 -35.92 -9.69 0.33
CA PRO A 24 -34.65 -10.36 0.57
C PRO A 24 -33.84 -10.31 -0.74
N PRO A 25 -32.52 -10.06 -0.66
CA PRO A 25 -31.69 -10.04 -1.85
C PRO A 25 -31.91 -11.35 -2.62
N PRO A 26 -31.99 -11.30 -3.97
CA PRO A 26 -32.26 -12.49 -4.76
C PRO A 26 -31.25 -13.58 -4.39
N ALA A 27 -31.76 -14.81 -4.22
CA ALA A 27 -30.97 -15.98 -3.85
C ALA A 27 -29.74 -16.07 -4.76
N LYS A 28 -28.56 -15.81 -4.16
CA LYS A 28 -27.22 -15.92 -4.75
C LYS A 28 -27.25 -15.73 -6.27
N ALA A 29 -27.39 -14.47 -6.71
CA ALA A 29 -26.89 -14.12 -8.03
C ALA A 29 -25.47 -14.71 -8.11
N GLU A 30 -25.26 -15.60 -9.06
CA GLU A 30 -23.96 -16.22 -9.33
C GLU A 30 -22.92 -15.12 -9.18
N LEU A 31 -22.04 -15.29 -8.19
CA LEU A 31 -21.01 -14.31 -7.85
C LEU A 31 -20.20 -14.10 -9.12
N LYS A 32 -20.55 -13.07 -9.90
CA LYS A 32 -19.71 -12.61 -11.00
C LYS A 32 -18.35 -12.42 -10.35
N PRO A 33 -17.28 -13.01 -10.90
CA PRO A 33 -15.98 -12.92 -10.27
C PRO A 33 -15.72 -11.45 -10.04
N GLU A 34 -15.69 -11.05 -8.75
CA GLU A 34 -15.34 -9.70 -8.40
C GLU A 34 -14.01 -9.45 -9.10
N ARG A 35 -13.98 -8.42 -9.94
CA ARG A 35 -12.79 -8.09 -10.72
C ARG A 35 -11.76 -7.60 -9.71
N LYS A 36 -11.02 -8.56 -9.13
CA LYS A 36 -9.96 -8.30 -8.18
C LYS A 36 -9.01 -7.30 -8.82
N HIS A 37 -8.72 -6.23 -8.10
CA HIS A 37 -7.74 -5.26 -8.56
C HIS A 37 -6.37 -5.95 -8.70
N ARG A 38 -5.51 -5.46 -9.59
CA ARG A 38 -4.18 -6.06 -9.80
C ARG A 38 -3.38 -6.19 -8.50
N VAL A 39 -3.50 -5.19 -7.61
CA VAL A 39 -2.91 -5.17 -6.26
C VAL A 39 -3.38 -6.32 -5.36
N GLU A 40 -4.56 -6.89 -5.61
CA GLU A 40 -5.09 -8.02 -4.84
C GLU A 40 -4.71 -9.37 -5.43
N THR A 41 -4.16 -9.41 -6.64
CA THR A 41 -3.70 -10.65 -7.28
C THR A 41 -2.18 -10.79 -7.26
N GLU A 42 -1.46 -9.71 -6.98
CA GLU A 42 0.00 -9.68 -6.99
C GLU A 42 0.61 -10.53 -5.85
N GLU A 43 1.61 -11.33 -6.19
CA GLU A 43 2.32 -12.22 -5.26
C GLU A 43 3.74 -11.74 -4.98
N ASP A 44 4.33 -10.92 -5.87
CA ASP A 44 5.63 -10.31 -5.63
C ASP A 44 5.47 -9.05 -4.73
N PRO A 45 6.09 -9.00 -3.53
CA PRO A 45 6.00 -7.83 -2.66
C PRO A 45 6.50 -6.54 -3.33
N GLN A 46 7.50 -6.62 -4.21
CA GLN A 46 8.07 -5.43 -4.86
C GLN A 46 7.10 -4.83 -5.88
N GLU A 47 6.49 -5.69 -6.70
CA GLU A 47 5.46 -5.29 -7.65
C GLU A 47 4.19 -4.81 -6.95
N LEU A 48 3.79 -5.48 -5.86
CA LEU A 48 2.65 -5.06 -5.04
C LEU A 48 2.86 -3.65 -4.50
N PHE A 49 4.02 -3.37 -3.92
CA PHE A 49 4.37 -2.04 -3.42
C PHE A 49 4.37 -0.99 -4.54
N ARG A 50 4.97 -1.30 -5.70
CA ARG A 50 5.00 -0.38 -6.84
C ARG A 50 3.59 -0.05 -7.34
N GLN A 51 2.72 -1.05 -7.44
CA GLN A 51 1.33 -0.86 -7.84
C GLN A 51 0.56 -0.05 -6.80
N LEU A 52 0.78 -0.30 -5.50
CA LEU A 52 0.19 0.48 -4.41
C LEU A 52 0.54 1.97 -4.51
N MET A 53 1.82 2.30 -4.81
CA MET A 53 2.25 3.69 -5.02
C MET A 53 1.63 4.34 -6.26
N GLN A 54 1.34 3.56 -7.30
CA GLN A 54 0.70 4.08 -8.52
C GLN A 54 -0.80 4.34 -8.33
N VAL A 55 -1.49 3.48 -7.58
CA VAL A 55 -2.95 3.59 -7.38
C VAL A 55 -3.34 4.49 -6.21
N SER A 56 -2.41 4.75 -5.29
CA SER A 56 -2.62 5.64 -4.14
C SER A 56 -1.73 6.89 -4.24
N PRO A 57 -2.10 7.87 -5.08
CA PRO A 57 -1.39 9.15 -5.14
C PRO A 57 -1.47 9.95 -3.83
N ASP A 58 -2.51 9.68 -3.03
CA ASP A 58 -2.75 10.30 -1.73
C ASP A 58 -1.98 9.61 -0.58
N GLY A 59 -1.30 8.49 -0.86
CA GLY A 59 -0.54 7.72 0.15
C GLY A 59 -1.41 6.93 1.14
N ASN A 60 -2.73 6.93 0.98
CA ASN A 60 -3.63 6.15 1.81
C ASN A 60 -3.78 4.72 1.26
N VAL A 61 -3.32 3.72 2.03
CA VAL A 61 -3.34 2.31 1.63
C VAL A 61 -4.21 1.52 2.61
N PRO A 62 -5.18 0.72 2.12
CA PRO A 62 -5.98 -0.17 2.97
C PRO A 62 -5.14 -1.11 3.84
N GLU A 63 -5.54 -1.29 5.09
CA GLU A 63 -4.80 -2.06 6.10
C GLU A 63 -4.52 -3.51 5.66
N HIS A 64 -5.50 -4.16 5.03
CA HIS A 64 -5.35 -5.53 4.54
C HIS A 64 -4.27 -5.68 3.44
N LEU A 65 -4.04 -4.65 2.61
CA LEU A 65 -2.98 -4.68 1.58
C LEU A 65 -1.59 -4.51 2.21
N LEU A 66 -1.47 -3.67 3.25
CA LEU A 66 -0.24 -3.54 4.04
C LEU A 66 0.09 -4.83 4.81
N ALA A 67 -0.91 -5.43 5.45
CA ALA A 67 -0.77 -6.70 6.16
C ALA A 67 -0.29 -7.80 5.20
N ARG A 68 -0.86 -7.84 3.98
CA ARG A 68 -0.42 -8.76 2.93
C ARG A 68 1.01 -8.51 2.48
N LEU A 69 1.38 -7.26 2.15
CA LEU A 69 2.74 -6.90 1.76
C LEU A 69 3.75 -7.37 2.81
N LYS A 70 3.46 -7.13 4.09
CA LYS A 70 4.28 -7.57 5.22
C LYS A 70 4.43 -9.09 5.32
N ASN A 71 3.39 -9.85 4.97
CA ASN A 71 3.46 -11.31 4.97
C ASN A 71 4.33 -11.82 3.81
N LEU A 72 4.12 -11.29 2.61
CA LEU A 72 4.93 -11.63 1.43
C LEU A 72 6.41 -11.31 1.62
N GLU A 73 6.74 -10.20 2.29
CA GLU A 73 8.12 -9.87 2.64
C GLU A 73 8.74 -10.83 3.65
N ARG A 74 7.97 -11.31 4.63
CA ARG A 74 8.46 -12.28 5.63
C ARG A 74 8.70 -13.66 5.04
N ASP A 75 7.83 -14.07 4.12
CA ASP A 75 7.92 -15.37 3.45
C ASP A 75 9.02 -15.39 2.37
N ARG A 76 9.61 -14.22 2.07
CA ARG A 76 10.68 -14.10 1.10
C ARG A 76 11.97 -14.73 1.64
N PRO A 77 12.60 -15.67 0.92
CA PRO A 77 13.90 -16.20 1.30
C PRO A 77 14.94 -15.08 1.27
N ALA A 78 15.74 -14.99 2.34
CA ALA A 78 16.79 -13.98 2.57
C ALA A 78 17.87 -13.89 1.45
N ASN A 79 17.78 -14.73 0.43
CA ASN A 79 18.69 -14.76 -0.72
C ASN A 79 18.24 -13.87 -1.89
N THR A 80 17.16 -13.12 -1.72
CA THR A 80 16.74 -12.09 -2.68
C THR A 80 16.91 -10.75 -2.01
N ASN A 81 18.16 -10.24 -2.06
CA ASN A 81 18.47 -8.88 -1.67
C ASN A 81 17.41 -7.94 -2.25
N PRO A 82 16.75 -7.10 -1.43
CA PRO A 82 16.11 -5.93 -1.99
C PRO A 82 17.25 -5.07 -2.55
N GLN A 83 17.49 -5.18 -3.86
CA GLN A 83 18.33 -4.24 -4.59
C GLN A 83 17.58 -2.91 -4.69
N LEU A 84 17.28 -2.32 -3.54
CA LEU A 84 17.20 -0.89 -3.37
C LEU A 84 18.67 -0.44 -3.36
N GLY A 85 19.22 -0.18 -4.55
CA GLY A 85 20.52 0.48 -4.72
C GLY A 85 21.72 -0.23 -4.09
N SER A 86 21.95 -1.51 -4.38
CA SER A 86 23.27 -2.12 -4.14
C SER A 86 24.21 -1.72 -5.27
N GLN A 87 24.83 -0.55 -5.19
CA GLN A 87 26.07 -0.29 -5.92
C GLN A 87 27.05 -1.38 -5.50
N SER A 88 27.47 -2.13 -6.51
CA SER A 88 28.43 -3.20 -6.42
C SER A 88 29.72 -2.62 -5.84
N GLN A 89 30.05 -2.97 -4.61
CA GLN A 89 31.37 -2.74 -4.06
C GLN A 89 32.32 -3.70 -4.79
N PRO A 90 33.25 -3.25 -5.65
CA PRO A 90 34.26 -4.15 -6.17
C PRO A 90 35.33 -4.27 -5.08
N GLN A 91 35.32 -5.38 -4.34
CA GLN A 91 36.52 -5.87 -3.67
C GLN A 91 37.53 -6.23 -4.77
N GLY A 92 38.33 -5.26 -5.17
CA GLY A 92 39.31 -5.36 -6.25
C GLY A 92 40.62 -4.72 -5.85
N LYS A 93 41.57 -5.58 -5.49
CA LYS A 93 43.00 -5.31 -5.30
C LYS A 93 43.57 -4.20 -6.19
N THR A 94 44.46 -3.42 -5.59
CA THR A 94 45.47 -2.55 -6.20
C THR A 94 45.87 -2.92 -7.63
N ILE A 95 45.46 -2.17 -8.65
CA ILE A 95 46.15 -2.11 -9.93
C ILE A 95 46.19 -0.67 -10.45
N LYS A 96 47.40 -0.13 -10.42
CA LYS A 96 47.84 1.10 -11.08
C LYS A 96 47.58 0.97 -12.59
N GLY A 97 46.70 1.81 -13.15
CA GLY A 97 46.33 1.72 -14.56
C GLY A 97 45.55 2.95 -15.04
N LYS A 98 46.31 3.96 -15.45
CA LYS A 98 45.94 5.18 -16.19
C LYS A 98 44.90 4.93 -17.30
N SER A 99 43.74 5.58 -17.29
CA SER A 99 42.99 5.97 -18.50
C SER A 99 41.88 7.00 -18.24
N SER A 100 41.82 7.99 -19.13
CA SER A 100 40.65 8.79 -19.54
C SER A 100 39.87 9.56 -18.48
N ASN A 101 40.35 10.78 -18.26
CA ASN A 101 39.73 11.87 -17.50
C ASN A 101 38.42 12.35 -18.17
N LYS A 102 37.30 11.72 -17.84
CA LYS A 102 36.02 12.40 -17.70
C LYS A 102 35.61 12.14 -16.25
N VAL A 103 36.07 13.01 -15.35
CA VAL A 103 35.47 13.07 -14.02
C VAL A 103 34.06 13.55 -14.28
N ASP A 104 33.09 12.64 -14.16
CA ASP A 104 31.68 12.99 -14.23
C ASP A 104 31.45 14.12 -13.24
N GLU A 105 30.85 15.21 -13.72
CA GLU A 105 30.67 16.44 -12.95
C GLU A 105 29.93 16.15 -11.62
N ASP A 106 29.08 15.13 -11.64
CA ASP A 106 28.37 14.56 -10.50
C ASP A 106 29.30 13.96 -9.43
N ASP A 107 30.39 13.28 -9.83
CA ASP A 107 31.39 12.75 -8.89
C ASP A 107 32.20 13.88 -8.25
N SER A 108 32.50 14.94 -9.01
CA SER A 108 33.14 16.14 -8.46
C SER A 108 32.23 16.88 -7.48
N LEU A 109 30.92 16.96 -7.76
CA LEU A 109 29.93 17.57 -6.89
C LEU A 109 29.74 16.76 -5.60
N TYR A 110 29.71 15.42 -5.71
CA TYR A 110 29.52 14.52 -4.57
C TYR A 110 30.73 14.52 -3.63
N THR A 111 31.94 14.60 -4.17
CA THR A 111 33.17 14.73 -3.37
C THR A 111 33.28 16.09 -2.68
N ALA A 112 32.91 17.18 -3.37
CA ALA A 112 32.87 18.52 -2.78
C ALA A 112 31.84 18.61 -1.63
N PHE A 113 30.66 18.01 -1.79
CA PHE A 113 29.65 17.96 -0.74
C PHE A 113 30.14 17.19 0.49
N GLN A 114 30.78 16.03 0.30
CA GLN A 114 31.37 15.29 1.41
C GLN A 114 32.42 16.12 2.15
N GLN A 115 33.29 16.84 1.44
CA GLN A 115 34.30 17.69 2.08
C GLN A 115 33.67 18.81 2.91
N LEU A 116 32.58 19.43 2.43
CA LEU A 116 31.85 20.45 3.17
C LEU A 116 31.29 19.93 4.50
N LEU A 117 30.75 18.71 4.51
CA LEU A 117 30.22 18.09 5.75
C LEU A 117 31.32 17.82 6.78
N LEU A 118 32.52 17.45 6.32
CA LEU A 118 33.65 17.23 7.23
C LEU A 118 34.26 18.53 7.77
N GLU A 119 34.10 19.65 7.06
CA GLU A 119 34.60 20.97 7.48
C GLU A 119 33.72 21.66 8.54
N GLU A 120 32.46 21.24 8.72
CA GLU A 120 31.54 21.81 9.72
C GLU A 120 31.67 21.18 11.13
N ASP A 121 32.48 20.13 11.29
CA ASP A 121 32.69 19.41 12.56
C ASP A 121 33.95 19.85 13.35
N ASP A 122 34.64 20.93 12.93
CA ASP A 122 35.72 21.62 13.68
C ASP A 122 35.29 23.05 14.10
#